data_AF-A0A526SAI3-F1
#
_entry.id   AF-A0A526SAI3-F1
#
_cell.length_a   1.000
_cell.length_b   1.000
_cell.length_c   1.000
_cell.angle_alpha   90.00
_cell.angle_beta   90.00
_cell.angle_gamma   90.00
#
_symmetry.space_group_name_H-M   'P 1'
#
loop_
_entity.id
_entity.type
_entity.pdbx_description
1 polymer ?
#
loop_
_entity_poly.entity_id
_entity_poly.type
_entity_poly.pdbx_seq_one_letter_code
_entity_poly.pdbx_strand_id
1 'polypeptide(L)'
;MKVPAKLPSNRRFGLTFCAIFLALGAYTAIEGRVDAAFVSLFAISAVFGGIALTFPRVLAPLNLLWFYFGELLGRIVSPLVLGVIYFGLLVPIGIVARLLGRDELRLKRIPVASYWITRNPPGPTGKSFKNQF
;
A
#
# COMPACT_ATOMS: atom_id res chain seq x y z
N MET A 1 -24.45 -4.85 7.82
CA MET A 1 -23.08 -4.44 7.43
C MET A 1 -22.35 -3.98 8.68
N LYS A 2 -21.18 -4.56 9.02
CA LYS A 2 -20.34 -4.04 10.11
C LYS A 2 -19.70 -2.74 9.61
N VAL A 3 -20.09 -1.60 10.18
CA VAL A 3 -19.49 -0.30 9.84
C VAL A 3 -18.08 -0.27 10.45
N PRO A 4 -17.02 -0.02 9.67
CA PRO A 4 -15.66 0.01 10.18
C PRO A 4 -15.48 1.14 11.22
N ALA A 5 -14.67 0.89 12.25
CA ALA A 5 -14.53 1.77 13.42
C ALA A 5 -13.97 3.16 13.10
N LYS A 6 -13.39 3.38 11.90
CA LYS A 6 -12.83 4.67 11.48
C LYS A 6 -12.96 4.85 9.97
N LEU A 7 -14.10 5.37 9.51
CA LEU A 7 -14.26 5.80 8.11
C LEU A 7 -13.51 7.12 7.84
N PRO A 8 -13.02 7.32 6.60
CA PRO A 8 -12.54 8.63 6.17
C PRO A 8 -13.66 9.67 6.28
N SER A 9 -13.33 10.92 6.61
CA SER A 9 -14.31 12.00 6.64
C SER A 9 -14.93 12.22 5.26
N ASN A 10 -16.27 12.21 5.16
CA ASN A 10 -16.99 12.41 3.90
C ASN A 10 -16.61 13.73 3.20
N ARG A 11 -16.25 14.77 3.97
CA ARG A 11 -15.76 16.05 3.41
C ARG A 11 -14.43 15.86 2.68
N ARG A 12 -13.49 15.13 3.28
CA ARG A 12 -12.19 14.85 2.67
C ARG A 12 -12.34 14.00 1.41
N PHE A 13 -13.23 13.00 1.45
CA PHE A 13 -13.59 12.22 0.28
C PHE A 13 -14.09 13.10 -0.88
N GLY A 14 -15.10 13.95 -0.63
CA GLY A 14 -15.63 14.85 -1.65
C GLY A 14 -14.58 15.83 -2.20
N LEU A 15 -13.72 16.39 -1.33
CA LEU A 15 -12.63 17.27 -1.74
C LEU A 15 -11.56 16.56 -2.57
N THR A 16 -11.23 15.30 -2.26
CA THR A 16 -10.28 14.53 -3.07
C THR A 16 -10.80 14.28 -4.48
N PHE A 17 -12.09 13.94 -4.63
CA PHE A 17 -12.69 13.76 -5.97
C PHE A 17 -12.80 15.09 -6.73
N CYS A 18 -13.17 16.18 -6.05
CA CYS A 18 -13.10 17.52 -6.63
C CYS A 18 -11.70 17.83 -7.15
N ALA A 19 -10.65 17.64 -6.35
CA ALA A 19 -9.27 17.88 -6.77
C ALA A 19 -8.85 17.02 -7.98
N ILE A 20 -9.25 15.74 -8.00
CA ILE A 20 -8.94 14.83 -9.12
C ILE A 20 -9.62 15.31 -10.41
N PHE A 21 -10.92 15.61 -10.37
CA PHE A 21 -11.65 16.07 -11.56
C PHE A 21 -11.19 17.45 -12.03
N LEU A 22 -10.82 18.34 -11.10
CA LEU A 22 -10.25 19.64 -11.43
C LEU A 22 -8.88 19.48 -12.10
N ALA A 23 -8.00 18.62 -11.58
CA ALA A 23 -6.70 18.35 -12.19
C ALA A 23 -6.85 17.73 -13.59
N LEU A 24 -7.80 16.80 -13.76
CA LEU A 24 -8.07 16.19 -15.07
C LEU A 24 -8.65 17.21 -16.07
N GLY A 25 -9.56 18.08 -15.61
CA GLY A 25 -10.08 19.20 -16.41
C GLY A 25 -8.97 20.17 -16.80
N ALA A 26 -8.13 20.58 -15.86
CA ALA A 26 -6.97 21.45 -16.12
C ALA A 26 -6.01 20.82 -17.14
N TYR A 27 -5.76 19.52 -17.05
CA TYR A 27 -4.95 18.80 -18.04
C TYR A 27 -5.53 18.91 -19.45
N THR A 28 -6.84 18.67 -19.63
CA THR A 28 -7.49 18.81 -20.95
C THR A 28 -7.47 20.24 -21.48
N ALA A 29 -7.54 21.25 -20.58
CA ALA A 29 -7.42 22.65 -20.97
C ALA A 29 -6.01 23.02 -21.45
N ILE A 30 -4.96 22.46 -20.82
CA ILE A 30 -3.56 22.69 -21.23
C ILE A 30 -3.28 22.07 -22.60
N GLU A 31 -3.89 20.91 -22.91
CA GLU A 31 -3.84 20.31 -24.25
C GLU A 31 -4.65 21.10 -25.31
N GLY A 32 -5.31 22.20 -24.93
CA GLY A 32 -6.12 23.03 -25.83
C GLY A 32 -7.46 22.40 -26.25
N ARG A 33 -7.83 21.26 -25.64
CA ARG A 33 -9.06 20.52 -25.94
C ARG A 33 -10.18 20.98 -25.02
N VAL A 34 -10.71 22.17 -25.33
CA VAL A 34 -11.89 22.72 -24.65
C VAL A 34 -13.17 22.09 -25.23
N ASP A 35 -13.23 20.76 -25.16
CA ASP A 35 -14.33 19.95 -25.69
C ASP A 35 -15.43 19.75 -24.63
N ALA A 36 -16.52 19.08 -25.03
CA ALA A 36 -17.58 18.66 -24.10
C ALA A 36 -17.05 17.90 -22.88
N ALA A 37 -15.92 17.19 -23.03
CA ALA A 37 -15.22 16.51 -21.95
C ALA A 37 -14.70 17.48 -20.86
N PHE A 38 -14.12 18.62 -21.24
CA PHE A 38 -13.63 19.63 -20.30
C PHE A 38 -14.79 20.21 -19.46
N VAL A 39 -15.87 20.61 -20.14
CA VAL A 39 -17.05 21.19 -19.50
C VAL A 39 -17.70 20.18 -18.54
N SER A 40 -17.78 18.92 -18.95
CA SER A 40 -18.33 17.84 -18.12
C SER A 40 -17.49 17.59 -16.87
N LEU A 41 -16.16 17.50 -17.01
CA LEU A 41 -15.24 17.27 -15.89
C LEU A 41 -15.25 18.43 -14.88
N PHE A 42 -15.27 19.67 -15.38
CA PHE A 42 -15.33 20.84 -14.53
C PHE A 42 -16.67 20.94 -13.79
N ALA A 43 -17.79 20.65 -14.48
CA ALA A 43 -19.11 20.60 -13.86
C ALA A 43 -19.19 19.53 -12.75
N ILE A 44 -18.67 18.32 -13.01
CA ILE A 44 -18.62 17.23 -12.01
C ILE A 44 -17.76 17.65 -10.82
N SER A 45 -16.61 18.29 -11.05
CA SER A 45 -15.76 18.82 -9.99
C SER A 45 -16.50 19.83 -9.11
N ALA A 46 -17.19 20.80 -9.73
CA ALA A 46 -17.94 21.83 -9.01
C ALA A 46 -19.08 21.24 -8.18
N VAL A 47 -19.79 20.23 -8.72
CA VAL A 47 -20.84 19.50 -8.00
C VAL A 47 -20.26 18.76 -6.80
N PHE A 48 -19.17 18.00 -6.97
CA PHE A 48 -18.53 17.30 -5.86
C PHE A 48 -18.01 18.24 -4.78
N GLY A 49 -17.38 19.35 -5.17
CA GLY A 49 -16.92 20.39 -4.22
C GLY A 49 -18.09 21.06 -3.49
N GLY A 50 -19.15 21.41 -4.21
CA GLY A 50 -20.35 22.03 -3.65
C GLY A 50 -21.06 21.14 -2.63
N ILE A 51 -21.25 19.85 -2.95
CA ILE A 51 -21.88 18.90 -2.02
C ILE A 51 -20.96 18.59 -0.85
N ALA A 52 -19.64 18.51 -1.06
CA ALA A 52 -18.67 18.28 0.02
C ALA A 52 -18.70 19.39 1.09
N LEU A 53 -18.93 20.65 0.67
CA LEU A 53 -18.98 21.80 1.58
C LEU A 53 -20.36 21.97 2.24
N THR A 54 -21.45 21.78 1.49
CA THR A 54 -22.82 22.05 1.97
C THR A 54 -23.44 20.86 2.70
N PHE A 55 -23.44 19.67 2.08
CA PHE A 55 -24.13 18.48 2.60
C PHE A 55 -23.28 17.21 2.43
N PRO A 56 -22.16 17.07 3.18
CA PRO A 56 -21.27 15.92 3.08
C PRO A 56 -21.91 14.59 3.50
N ARG A 57 -23.09 14.61 4.11
CA ARG A 57 -23.85 13.40 4.46
C ARG A 57 -24.34 12.65 3.23
N VAL A 58 -24.61 13.34 2.11
CA VAL A 58 -25.04 12.71 0.85
C VAL A 58 -23.92 11.86 0.23
N LEU A 59 -22.65 12.22 0.47
CA LEU A 59 -21.49 11.45 0.01
C LEU A 59 -21.17 10.25 0.92
N ALA A 60 -21.87 10.06 2.04
CA ALA A 60 -21.62 8.97 2.97
C ALA A 60 -21.74 7.56 2.33
N PRO A 61 -22.82 7.20 1.61
CA PRO A 61 -22.93 5.89 0.98
C PRO A 61 -21.85 5.67 -0.10
N LEU A 62 -21.50 6.72 -0.84
CA LEU A 62 -20.47 6.66 -1.87
C LEU A 62 -19.06 6.46 -1.27
N ASN A 63 -18.76 7.18 -0.19
CA ASN A 63 -17.50 7.03 0.57
C ASN A 63 -17.37 5.62 1.16
N LEU A 64 -18.48 5.05 1.65
CA LEU A 64 -18.50 3.67 2.14
C LEU A 64 -18.22 2.66 1.03
N LEU A 65 -18.85 2.83 -0.14
CA LEU A 65 -18.62 1.95 -1.29
C LEU A 65 -17.17 2.05 -1.78
N TRP A 66 -16.63 3.26 -1.88
CA TRP A 66 -15.24 3.50 -2.25
C TRP A 66 -14.26 2.88 -1.26
N PHE A 67 -14.57 2.96 0.04
CA PHE A 67 -13.76 2.33 1.07
C PHE A 67 -13.67 0.81 0.87
N TYR A 68 -14.80 0.12 0.71
CA TYR A 68 -14.80 -1.32 0.46
C TYR A 68 -14.14 -1.71 -0.85
N PHE A 69 -14.30 -0.89 -1.89
CA PHE A 69 -13.59 -1.08 -3.15
C PHE A 69 -12.07 -1.00 -2.95
N GLY A 70 -11.59 0.01 -2.23
CA GLY A 70 -10.18 0.14 -1.88
C GLY A 70 -9.66 -1.02 -1.03
N GLU A 71 -10.46 -1.52 -0.09
CA GLU A 71 -10.12 -2.68 0.72
C GLU A 71 -10.00 -3.95 -0.15
N LEU A 72 -10.97 -4.20 -1.03
CA LEU A 72 -10.95 -5.33 -1.95
C LEU A 72 -9.74 -5.26 -2.88
N LEU A 73 -9.47 -4.08 -3.44
CA LEU A 73 -8.30 -3.85 -4.28
C LEU A 73 -7.02 -4.10 -3.49
N GLY A 74 -6.92 -3.61 -2.26
CA GLY A 74 -5.78 -3.85 -1.37
C GLY A 74 -5.54 -5.35 -1.10
N ARG A 75 -6.61 -6.14 -0.91
CA ARG A 75 -6.49 -7.60 -0.74
C ARG A 75 -5.95 -8.33 -1.97
N ILE A 76 -6.12 -7.76 -3.16
CA ILE A 76 -5.59 -8.33 -4.42
C ILE A 76 -4.17 -7.81 -4.69
N VAL A 77 -3.98 -6.51 -4.56
CA VAL A 77 -2.71 -5.83 -4.85
C VAL A 77 -1.63 -6.22 -3.84
N SER A 78 -1.96 -6.37 -2.56
CA SER A 78 -0.97 -6.76 -1.53
C SER A 78 -0.27 -8.10 -1.83
N PRO A 79 -0.97 -9.23 -2.05
CA PRO A 79 -0.32 -10.48 -2.42
C PRO A 79 0.32 -10.42 -3.81
N LEU A 80 -0.22 -9.63 -4.75
CA LEU A 80 0.41 -9.43 -6.06
C LEU A 80 1.79 -8.77 -5.92
N VAL A 81 1.87 -7.65 -5.20
CA VAL A 81 3.13 -6.92 -4.94
C VAL A 81 4.10 -7.82 -4.18
N LEU A 82 3.63 -8.52 -3.14
CA LEU A 82 4.47 -9.46 -2.40
C LEU A 82 4.97 -10.60 -3.30
N GLY A 83 4.13 -11.11 -4.20
CA GLY A 83 4.49 -12.11 -5.20
C GLY A 83 5.56 -11.59 -6.15
N VAL A 84 5.40 -10.37 -6.68
CA VAL A 84 6.41 -9.74 -7.55
C VAL A 84 7.74 -9.56 -6.82
N ILE A 85 7.73 -9.11 -5.57
CA ILE A 85 8.96 -9.00 -4.77
C ILE A 85 9.57 -10.39 -4.53
N TYR A 86 8.76 -11.38 -4.17
CA TYR A 86 9.25 -12.73 -3.91
C TYR A 86 9.88 -13.36 -5.17
N PHE A 87 9.14 -13.41 -6.28
CA PHE A 87 9.62 -14.04 -7.51
C PHE A 87 10.62 -13.18 -8.29
N GLY A 88 10.53 -11.86 -8.23
CA GLY A 88 11.40 -10.93 -8.95
C GLY A 88 12.70 -10.60 -8.22
N LEU A 89 12.72 -10.67 -6.88
CA LEU A 89 13.91 -10.34 -6.08
C LEU A 89 14.40 -11.54 -5.26
N LEU A 90 13.56 -12.11 -4.40
CA LEU A 90 14.01 -13.14 -3.45
C LEU A 90 14.40 -14.45 -4.12
N VAL A 91 13.59 -14.94 -5.06
CA VAL A 91 13.85 -16.17 -5.80
C VAL A 91 15.15 -16.10 -6.61
N PRO A 92 15.42 -15.08 -7.45
CA PRO A 92 16.68 -15.03 -8.19
C PRO A 92 17.89 -14.89 -7.27
N ILE A 93 17.79 -14.13 -6.18
CA ILE A 93 18.87 -14.06 -5.17
C ILE A 93 19.14 -15.45 -4.58
N GLY A 94 18.10 -16.20 -4.23
CA GLY A 94 18.22 -17.57 -3.72
C GLY A 94 18.82 -18.54 -4.74
N ILE A 95 18.44 -18.42 -6.01
CA ILE A 95 19.01 -19.22 -7.10
C ILE A 95 20.50 -18.93 -7.25
N VAL A 96 20.89 -17.65 -7.30
CA VAL A 96 22.31 -17.24 -7.41
C VAL A 96 23.10 -17.73 -6.20
N ALA A 97 22.59 -17.57 -4.98
CA ALA A 97 23.24 -18.09 -3.77
C ALA A 97 23.46 -19.61 -3.83
N ARG A 98 22.45 -20.36 -4.31
CA ARG A 98 22.53 -21.81 -4.48
C ARG A 98 23.53 -22.22 -5.56
N LEU A 99 23.61 -21.50 -6.67
CA LEU A 99 24.60 -21.73 -7.73
C LEU A 99 26.03 -21.45 -7.24
N LEU A 100 26.21 -20.45 -6.38
CA LEU A 100 27.47 -20.16 -5.70
C LEU A 100 27.79 -21.13 -4.55
N GLY A 101 26.93 -22.11 -4.28
CA GLY A 101 27.11 -23.09 -3.21
C GLY A 101 26.93 -22.54 -1.79
N ARG A 102 26.41 -21.32 -1.64
CA ARG A 102 26.18 -20.68 -0.33
C ARG A 102 24.92 -21.24 0.30
N ASP A 103 25.08 -21.88 1.46
CA ASP A 103 23.97 -22.38 2.29
C ASP A 103 23.95 -21.62 3.61
N GLU A 104 23.61 -20.34 3.56
CA GLU A 104 23.56 -19.45 4.74
C GLU A 104 22.53 -19.93 5.78
N LEU A 105 21.44 -20.55 5.30
CA LEU A 105 20.39 -21.13 6.15
C LEU A 105 20.76 -22.52 6.69
N ARG A 106 21.91 -23.10 6.28
CA ARG A 106 22.38 -24.44 6.66
C ARG A 106 21.28 -25.50 6.51
N LEU A 107 20.54 -25.42 5.41
CA LEU A 107 19.40 -26.30 5.13
C LEU A 107 19.83 -27.74 4.83
N LYS A 108 21.06 -27.95 4.36
CA LYS A 108 21.61 -29.29 4.16
C LYS A 108 21.75 -30.01 5.50
N ARG A 109 21.06 -31.15 5.65
CA ARG A 109 21.20 -32.00 6.84
C ARG A 109 22.56 -32.68 6.82
N ILE A 110 23.31 -32.52 7.91
CA ILE A 110 24.61 -33.12 8.14
C ILE A 110 24.44 -34.09 9.33
N PRO A 111 25.02 -35.30 9.31
CA PRO A 111 24.97 -36.20 10.45
C PRO A 111 25.86 -35.66 11.57
N VAL A 112 25.30 -34.79 12.40
CA VAL A 112 25.95 -34.19 13.57
C VAL A 112 25.13 -34.43 14.82
N ALA A 113 25.79 -34.58 15.96
CA ALA A 113 25.13 -34.81 17.25
C ALA A 113 24.27 -33.60 17.70
N SER A 114 24.60 -32.39 17.24
CA SER A 114 23.84 -31.17 17.52
C SER A 114 24.07 -30.11 16.45
N TYR A 115 23.03 -29.34 16.13
CA TYR A 115 23.09 -28.15 15.26
C TYR A 115 23.48 -26.87 16.02
N TRP A 116 23.76 -26.97 17.32
CA TRP A 116 24.14 -25.83 18.15
C TRP A 116 25.42 -25.16 17.62
N ILE A 117 25.34 -23.86 17.36
CA ILE A 117 26.47 -23.06 16.86
C ILE A 117 27.13 -22.39 18.07
N THR A 118 28.29 -22.89 18.47
CA THR A 118 29.11 -22.24 19.50
C THR A 118 29.60 -20.89 18.98
N ARG A 119 29.20 -19.80 19.64
CA ARG A 119 29.63 -18.44 19.29
C ARG A 119 31.01 -18.16 19.89
N ASN A 120 31.96 -17.77 19.06
CA ASN A 120 33.27 -17.30 19.49
C ASN A 120 33.63 -16.00 18.75
N PRO A 121 33.79 -14.85 19.45
CA PRO A 121 33.76 -14.69 20.90
C PRO A 121 32.35 -14.96 21.50
N PRO A 122 32.28 -15.31 22.79
CA PRO A 122 31.00 -15.42 23.50
C PRO A 122 30.18 -14.14 23.32
N GLY A 123 28.86 -14.28 23.22
CA GLY A 123 27.97 -13.12 23.10
C GLY A 123 28.14 -12.12 24.26
N PRO A 124 27.60 -10.90 24.13
CA PRO A 124 27.75 -9.86 25.14
C PRO A 124 27.42 -10.39 26.53
N THR A 125 28.26 -10.09 27.52
CA THR A 125 28.02 -10.53 28.90
C THR A 125 26.64 -10.08 29.39
N GLY A 126 26.03 -10.78 30.34
CA GLY A 126 24.70 -10.45 30.87
C GLY A 126 24.51 -9.01 31.38
N LYS A 127 25.62 -8.26 31.55
CA LYS A 127 25.63 -6.82 31.86
C LYS A 127 25.37 -5.90 30.65
N SER A 128 25.25 -6.44 29.43
CA SER A 128 25.02 -5.68 28.19
C SER A 128 23.60 -5.12 28.08
N PHE A 129 22.64 -5.62 28.85
CA PHE A 129 21.24 -5.19 28.83
C PHE A 129 20.92 -4.09 29.86
N LYS A 130 21.90 -3.27 30.26
CA LYS A 130 21.67 -2.22 31.26
C LYS A 130 20.74 -1.10 30.79
N ASN A 131 20.71 -0.80 29.49
CA ASN A 131 19.89 0.27 28.91
C ASN A 131 19.10 -0.26 27.70
N GLN A 132 18.08 -1.08 27.95
CA GLN A 132 17.24 -1.68 26.89
C GLN A 132 16.11 -0.75 26.41
N PHE A 133 15.87 0.37 27.09
CA PHE A 133 14.78 1.31 26.81
C PHE A 133 15.29 2.74 26.77
#